data_AF-A0A3Q8XQ07-F1
#
_entry.id   AF-A0A3Q8XQ07-F1
#
_cell.length_a   1.000
_cell.length_b   1.000
_cell.length_c   1.000
_cell.angle_alpha   90.00
_cell.angle_beta   90.00
_cell.angle_gamma   90.00
#
_symmetry.space_group_name_H-M   'P 1'
#
loop_
_entity.id
_entity.type
_entity.pdbx_description
1 polymer ?
#
loop_
_entity_poly.entity_id
_entity_poly.type
_entity_poly.pdbx_seq_one_letter_code
_entity_poly.pdbx_strand_id
1 'polypeptide(L)'
;MLSSLAPVLVSLGAPILGSILRTNVGGIAGEASAQVVEALAQTFGAQPTPEAVKAAIEADPKAATKVQAIERERSAEWVAYLTMATSQRDHMLDREDQRGSVFSWGWRPAMSWMLLFLWSWNGVILPVVNATAAASIVPIPWEHLLGFAGLWLAIYGGGHTIKSVLAR
;
A
#
# COMPACT_ATOMS: atom_id res chain seq x y z
N MET A 1 -12.83 9.33 10.38
CA MET A 1 -12.75 10.73 10.82
C MET A 1 -11.79 11.52 9.94
N LEU A 2 -10.47 11.30 9.98
CA LEU A 2 -9.50 11.94 9.04
C LEU A 2 -9.75 11.63 7.55
N SER A 3 -10.35 10.47 7.25
CA SER A 3 -10.66 10.03 5.89
C SER A 3 -11.66 10.92 5.13
N SER A 4 -12.44 11.76 5.81
CA SER A 4 -13.37 12.70 5.17
C SER A 4 -12.70 14.03 4.80
N LEU A 5 -11.61 14.40 5.48
CA LEU A 5 -10.84 15.62 5.22
C LEU A 5 -9.84 15.42 4.08
N ALA A 6 -9.22 14.23 3.99
CA ALA A 6 -8.29 13.87 2.92
C ALA A 6 -8.81 14.14 1.49
N PRO A 7 -10.02 13.69 1.08
CA PRO A 7 -10.53 13.97 -0.26
C PRO A 7 -10.81 15.46 -0.50
N VAL A 8 -11.22 16.20 0.54
CA VAL A 8 -11.44 17.65 0.46
C VAL A 8 -10.11 18.36 0.15
N LEU A 9 -9.04 18.05 0.88
CA LEU A 9 -7.71 18.63 0.63
C LEU A 9 -7.19 18.33 -0.77
N VAL A 10 -7.38 17.10 -1.27
CA VAL A 10 -7.03 16.75 -2.65
C VAL A 10 -7.83 17.58 -3.65
N SER A 11 -9.15 17.73 -3.45
CA SER A 11 -9.99 18.54 -4.35
C SER A 11 -9.63 20.03 -4.34
N LEU A 12 -9.09 20.53 -3.24
CA LEU A 12 -8.61 21.90 -3.09
C LEU A 12 -7.18 22.11 -3.64
N GLY A 13 -6.56 21.07 -4.18
CA GLY A 13 -5.22 21.14 -4.78
C GLY A 13 -4.07 20.95 -3.80
N ALA A 14 -4.31 20.33 -2.64
CA ALA A 14 -3.28 19.88 -1.69
C ALA A 14 -3.15 18.34 -1.62
N PRO A 15 -2.60 17.69 -2.65
CA PRO A 15 -2.50 16.24 -2.73
C PRO A 15 -1.54 15.60 -1.72
N ILE A 16 -0.47 16.29 -1.30
CA ILE A 16 0.50 15.79 -0.31
C ILE A 16 -0.16 15.76 1.06
N LEU A 17 -0.82 16.84 1.47
CA LEU A 17 -1.56 16.89 2.74
C LEU A 17 -2.64 15.81 2.79
N GLY A 18 -3.42 15.68 1.71
CA GLY A 18 -4.43 14.63 1.60
C GLY A 18 -3.86 13.21 1.63
N SER A 19 -2.64 13.02 1.10
CA SER A 19 -1.95 11.72 1.12
C SER A 19 -1.43 11.37 2.52
N ILE A 20 -0.88 12.33 3.26
CA ILE A 20 -0.48 12.15 4.67
C ILE A 20 -1.67 11.68 5.51
N LEU A 21 -2.83 12.35 5.37
CA LEU A 21 -4.04 11.98 6.11
C LEU A 21 -4.61 10.60 5.73
N ARG A 22 -4.33 10.12 4.50
CA ARG A 22 -4.78 8.81 4.00
C ARG A 22 -3.90 7.67 4.49
N THR A 23 -2.60 7.92 4.65
CA THR A 23 -1.59 6.94 5.09
C THR A 23 -1.69 6.63 6.60
N ASN A 24 -2.75 7.08 7.27
CA ASN A 24 -2.95 6.94 8.71
C ASN A 24 -3.02 5.47 9.18
N VAL A 25 -1.85 4.94 9.54
CA VAL A 25 -1.65 3.66 10.23
C VAL A 25 -0.83 4.04 11.47
N GLY A 26 -1.36 3.82 12.67
CA GLY A 26 -0.84 4.39 13.92
C GLY A 26 0.69 4.33 14.13
N GLY A 27 1.23 5.22 14.97
CA GLY A 27 2.67 5.46 15.11
C GLY A 27 3.07 6.79 14.47
N ILE A 28 4.25 6.86 13.84
CA ILE A 28 4.82 8.08 13.21
C ILE A 28 3.87 8.69 12.16
N ALA A 29 3.11 7.87 11.41
CA ALA A 29 2.12 8.38 10.45
C ALA A 29 0.90 9.07 11.11
N GLY A 30 0.61 8.73 12.38
CA GLY A 30 -0.39 9.42 13.18
C GLY A 30 0.06 10.81 13.61
N GLU A 31 1.34 10.97 13.97
CA GLU A 31 1.93 12.28 14.31
C GLU A 31 1.96 13.22 13.10
N ALA A 32 2.34 12.70 11.92
CA ALA A 32 2.29 13.46 10.67
C ALA A 32 0.85 13.92 10.34
N SER A 33 -0.14 13.07 10.58
CA SER A 33 -1.55 13.43 10.38
C SER A 33 -2.02 14.51 11.37
N ALA A 34 -1.57 14.45 12.63
CA ALA A 34 -1.89 15.46 13.63
C ALA A 34 -1.29 16.83 13.28
N GLN A 35 -0.03 16.87 12.82
CA GLN A 35 0.65 18.08 12.33
C GLN A 35 -0.12 18.77 11.20
N VAL A 36 -0.66 18.00 10.24
CA VAL A 36 -1.48 18.54 9.15
C VAL A 36 -2.78 19.15 9.68
N VAL A 37 -3.48 18.47 10.59
CA VAL A 37 -4.71 18.99 11.20
C VAL A 37 -4.44 20.25 12.00
N GLU A 38 -3.34 20.30 12.73
CA GLU A 38 -2.95 21.47 13.53
C GLU A 38 -2.60 22.68 12.65
N ALA A 39 -1.80 22.48 11.59
CA ALA A 39 -1.45 23.56 10.65
C ALA A 39 -2.70 24.15 9.95
N LEU A 40 -3.65 23.28 9.58
CA LEU A 40 -4.92 23.72 9.01
C LEU A 40 -5.76 24.46 10.07
N ALA A 41 -5.88 23.92 11.28
CA ALA A 41 -6.63 24.56 12.36
C ALA A 41 -6.11 25.96 12.69
N GLN A 42 -4.79 26.14 12.76
CA GLN A 42 -4.16 27.44 12.97
C GLN A 42 -4.48 28.43 11.84
N THR A 43 -4.45 27.97 10.58
CA THR A 43 -4.71 28.83 9.41
C THR A 43 -6.18 29.24 9.31
N PHE A 44 -7.09 28.36 9.70
CA PHE A 44 -8.53 28.57 9.63
C PHE A 44 -9.14 29.06 10.95
N GLY A 45 -8.34 29.22 12.02
CA GLY A 45 -8.81 29.65 13.34
C GLY A 45 -9.79 28.67 13.99
N ALA A 46 -9.69 27.38 13.66
CA ALA A 46 -10.58 26.33 14.14
C ALA A 46 -9.96 25.54 15.29
N GLN A 47 -10.76 24.71 15.96
CA GLN A 47 -10.21 23.70 16.86
C GLN A 47 -9.38 22.68 16.06
N PRO A 48 -8.29 22.13 16.64
CA PRO A 48 -7.43 21.14 15.98
C PRO A 48 -8.08 19.75 15.95
N THR A 49 -9.32 19.69 15.46
CA THR A 49 -10.07 18.47 15.20
C THR A 49 -10.39 18.38 13.71
N PRO A 50 -10.35 17.18 13.10
CA PRO A 50 -10.60 17.02 11.66
C PRO A 50 -11.95 17.59 11.22
N GLU A 51 -12.97 17.49 12.08
CA GLU A 51 -14.34 17.94 11.81
C GLU A 51 -14.44 19.47 11.86
N ALA A 52 -13.84 20.11 12.86
CA ALA A 52 -13.84 21.57 12.97
C ALA A 52 -13.03 22.21 11.84
N VAL A 53 -11.89 21.62 11.50
CA VAL A 53 -11.07 22.04 10.35
C VAL A 53 -11.85 21.90 9.05
N LYS A 54 -12.53 20.77 8.84
CA LYS A 54 -13.36 20.57 7.65
C LYS A 54 -14.47 21.62 7.54
N ALA A 55 -15.21 21.87 8.62
CA ALA A 55 -16.27 22.87 8.63
C ALA A 55 -15.73 24.29 8.35
N ALA A 56 -14.56 24.63 8.88
CA ALA A 56 -13.93 25.93 8.64
C ALA A 56 -13.42 26.08 7.19
N ILE A 57 -12.92 24.99 6.59
CA ILE A 57 -12.55 24.94 5.17
C ILE A 57 -13.78 25.12 4.27
N GLU A 58 -14.88 24.44 4.57
CA GLU A 58 -16.12 24.54 3.78
C GLU A 58 -16.79 25.92 3.90
N ALA A 59 -16.61 26.60 5.03
CA ALA A 59 -17.15 27.93 5.28
C ALA A 59 -16.32 29.08 4.66
N ASP A 60 -15.08 28.81 4.22
CA ASP A 60 -14.17 29.84 3.70
C ASP A 60 -14.10 29.83 2.16
N PRO A 61 -14.57 30.88 1.47
CA PRO A 61 -14.49 30.99 0.01
C PRO A 61 -13.05 30.99 -0.54
N LYS A 62 -12.05 31.30 0.30
CA LYS A 62 -10.61 31.31 -0.05
C LYS A 62 -9.87 30.06 0.43
N ALA A 63 -10.60 29.03 0.85
CA ALA A 63 -9.98 27.82 1.41
C ALA A 63 -8.99 27.16 0.46
N ALA A 64 -9.30 27.08 -0.84
CA ALA A 64 -8.41 26.49 -1.84
C ALA A 64 -7.02 27.18 -1.86
N THR A 65 -7.00 28.51 -1.89
CA THR A 65 -5.76 29.29 -1.93
C THR A 65 -4.96 29.12 -0.64
N LYS A 66 -5.63 29.13 0.52
CA LYS A 66 -4.98 28.94 1.82
C LYS A 66 -4.39 27.54 1.97
N VAL A 67 -5.15 26.51 1.62
CA VAL A 67 -4.72 25.10 1.69
C VAL A 67 -3.52 24.86 0.76
N GLN A 68 -3.55 25.40 -0.45
CA GLN A 68 -2.42 25.32 -1.38
C GLN A 68 -1.18 26.08 -0.86
N ALA A 69 -1.37 27.23 -0.20
CA ALA A 69 -0.27 27.97 0.39
C ALA A 69 0.43 27.16 1.49
N ILE A 70 -0.34 26.53 2.39
CA ILE A 70 0.20 25.66 3.45
C ILE A 70 1.03 24.51 2.87
N GLU A 71 0.54 23.87 1.81
CA GLU A 71 1.27 22.78 1.18
C GLU A 71 2.55 23.26 0.50
N ARG A 72 2.53 24.45 -0.13
CA ARG A 72 3.69 25.01 -0.84
C ARG A 72 4.77 25.50 0.11
N GLU A 73 4.39 26.25 1.14
CA GLU A 73 5.31 26.88 2.11
C GLU A 73 6.17 25.86 2.84
N ARG A 74 5.59 24.70 3.17
CA ARG A 74 6.27 23.61 3.89
C ARG A 74 6.39 22.34 3.05
N SER A 75 6.41 22.47 1.72
CA SER A 75 6.41 21.34 0.78
C SER A 75 7.50 20.30 1.08
N ALA A 76 8.74 20.74 1.32
CA ALA A 76 9.85 19.84 1.65
C ALA A 76 9.61 19.06 2.95
N GLU A 77 9.01 19.69 3.95
CA GLU A 77 8.70 19.07 5.24
C GLU A 77 7.54 18.09 5.12
N TRP A 78 6.48 18.45 4.38
CA TRP A 78 5.37 17.54 4.10
C TRP A 78 5.80 16.31 3.31
N VAL A 79 6.69 16.49 2.33
CA VAL A 79 7.29 15.35 1.62
C VAL A 79 8.10 14.48 2.58
N ALA A 80 8.91 15.06 3.47
CA ALA A 80 9.64 14.30 4.48
C ALA A 80 8.71 13.50 5.41
N TYR A 81 7.61 14.12 5.88
CA TYR A 81 6.60 13.44 6.67
C TYR A 81 5.92 12.30 5.91
N LEU A 82 5.58 12.52 4.64
CA LEU A 82 5.00 11.49 3.78
C LEU A 82 5.99 10.34 3.58
N THR A 83 7.25 10.65 3.29
CA THR A 83 8.32 9.66 3.16
C THR A 83 8.52 8.87 4.45
N MET A 84 8.52 9.51 5.62
CA MET A 84 8.60 8.80 6.90
C MET A 84 7.37 7.93 7.17
N ALA A 85 6.17 8.38 6.78
CA ALA A 85 4.94 7.61 6.92
C ALA A 85 4.92 6.40 5.97
N THR A 86 5.51 6.50 4.77
CA THR A 86 5.62 5.39 3.82
C THR A 86 6.85 4.53 4.03
N SER A 87 7.91 5.05 4.67
CA SER A 87 9.19 4.36 4.82
C SER A 87 9.08 3.10 5.66
N GLN A 88 8.04 2.89 6.47
CA GLN A 88 7.85 1.60 7.13
C GLN A 88 7.52 0.47 6.14
N ARG A 89 6.81 0.75 5.04
CA ARG A 89 6.60 -0.22 3.96
C ARG A 89 7.91 -0.50 3.24
N ASP A 90 8.64 0.55 2.92
CA ASP A 90 9.91 0.44 2.18
C ASP A 90 10.99 -0.22 3.05
N HIS A 91 11.07 0.12 4.34
CA HIS A 91 11.95 -0.52 5.31
C HIS A 91 11.58 -1.99 5.55
N MET A 92 10.33 -2.41 5.39
CA MET A 92 9.99 -3.84 5.49
C MET A 92 10.55 -4.61 4.29
N LEU A 93 10.49 -4.02 3.09
CA LEU A 93 11.09 -4.56 1.87
C LEU A 93 12.63 -4.52 1.93
N ASP A 94 13.21 -3.40 2.34
CA ASP A 94 14.66 -3.21 2.46
C ASP A 94 15.28 -4.05 3.57
N ARG A 95 14.58 -4.28 4.69
CA ARG A 95 15.09 -5.17 5.77
C ARG A 95 15.08 -6.63 5.38
N GLU A 96 14.24 -7.02 4.42
CA GLU A 96 14.28 -8.36 3.82
C GLU A 96 15.46 -8.48 2.85
N ASP A 97 15.79 -7.43 2.09
CA ASP A 97 16.95 -7.39 1.20
C ASP A 97 18.30 -7.28 1.94
N GLN A 98 18.33 -6.65 3.12
CA GLN A 98 19.57 -6.40 3.88
C GLN A 98 20.04 -7.59 4.76
N ARG A 99 19.28 -8.69 4.86
CA ARG A 99 19.64 -9.84 5.72
C ARG A 99 20.08 -11.08 4.92
N GLY A 100 21.35 -11.06 4.51
CA GLY A 100 22.34 -12.15 4.55
C GLY A 100 21.94 -13.56 4.07
N SER A 101 22.58 -13.99 2.98
CA SER A 101 22.55 -15.31 2.32
C SER A 101 21.56 -15.45 1.17
N VAL A 102 22.01 -16.02 0.04
CA VAL A 102 21.16 -16.37 -1.12
C VAL A 102 19.98 -17.25 -0.69
N PHE A 103 20.10 -17.99 0.41
CA PHE A 103 19.03 -18.82 0.96
C PHE A 103 17.91 -18.01 1.65
N SER A 104 18.21 -16.86 2.29
CA SER A 104 17.21 -16.06 3.00
C SER A 104 16.26 -15.31 2.07
N TRP A 105 16.75 -14.93 0.88
CA TRP A 105 15.99 -14.21 -0.14
C TRP A 105 15.56 -15.10 -1.31
N GLY A 106 16.43 -16.00 -1.77
CA GLY A 106 16.28 -16.76 -3.02
C GLY A 106 15.11 -17.74 -3.04
N TRP A 107 14.58 -18.12 -1.88
CA TRP A 107 13.38 -18.98 -1.82
C TRP A 107 12.15 -18.31 -2.44
N ARG A 108 12.04 -16.97 -2.43
CA ARG A 108 10.89 -16.24 -3.01
C ARG A 108 10.83 -16.29 -4.54
N PRO A 109 11.91 -15.91 -5.26
CA PRO A 109 11.94 -16.12 -6.70
C PRO A 109 11.88 -17.62 -7.01
N ALA A 110 12.54 -18.50 -6.24
CA ALA A 110 12.47 -19.94 -6.47
C ALA A 110 11.04 -20.48 -6.40
N MET A 111 10.23 -20.06 -5.42
CA MET A 111 8.81 -20.45 -5.32
C MET A 111 7.98 -19.92 -6.48
N SER A 112 8.23 -18.68 -6.92
CA SER A 112 7.54 -18.09 -8.08
C SER A 112 7.90 -18.82 -9.38
N TRP A 113 9.18 -19.14 -9.59
CA TRP A 113 9.64 -19.93 -10.73
C TRP A 113 9.11 -21.36 -10.69
N MET A 114 9.05 -21.98 -9.51
CA MET A 114 8.44 -23.28 -9.33
C MET A 114 6.95 -23.26 -9.68
N LEU A 115 6.23 -22.21 -9.29
CA LEU A 115 4.82 -22.06 -9.66
C LEU A 115 4.66 -21.98 -11.19
N LEU A 116 5.42 -21.11 -11.85
CA LEU A 116 5.41 -21.02 -13.31
C LEU A 116 5.74 -22.36 -13.97
N PHE A 117 6.77 -23.05 -13.46
CA PHE A 117 7.14 -24.37 -13.94
C PHE A 117 6.01 -25.38 -13.79
N LEU A 118 5.35 -25.48 -12.63
CA LEU A 118 4.26 -26.44 -12.42
C LEU A 118 3.06 -26.17 -13.33
N TRP A 119 2.75 -24.90 -13.58
CA TRP A 119 1.69 -24.50 -14.50
C TRP A 119 2.04 -24.83 -15.96
N SER A 120 3.26 -24.50 -16.41
CA SER A 120 3.74 -24.85 -17.74
C SER A 120 3.87 -26.37 -17.91
N TRP A 121 4.28 -27.08 -16.86
CA TRP A 121 4.35 -28.53 -16.83
C TRP A 121 2.98 -29.14 -17.10
N ASN A 122 1.97 -28.74 -16.33
CA ASN A 122 0.63 -29.32 -16.44
C ASN A 122 -0.12 -28.90 -17.72
N GLY A 123 0.03 -27.63 -18.12
CA GLY A 123 -0.74 -27.06 -19.24
C GLY A 123 -0.12 -27.28 -20.62
N VAL A 124 1.20 -27.46 -20.71
CA VAL A 124 1.90 -27.49 -22.00
C VAL A 124 2.84 -28.69 -22.11
N ILE A 125 3.78 -28.84 -21.17
CA ILE A 125 4.85 -29.85 -21.29
C ILE A 125 4.28 -31.26 -21.21
N LEU A 126 3.44 -31.55 -20.22
CA LEU A 126 2.87 -32.89 -20.00
C LEU A 126 2.00 -33.36 -21.17
N PRO A 127 1.06 -32.54 -21.72
CA PRO A 127 0.33 -32.91 -22.94
C PRO A 127 1.25 -33.20 -24.12
N VAL A 128 2.28 -32.38 -24.33
CA VAL A 128 3.26 -32.58 -25.41
C VAL A 128 4.03 -33.89 -25.20
N VAL A 129 4.52 -34.15 -23.99
CA VAL A 129 5.26 -35.39 -23.67
C VAL A 129 4.38 -36.62 -23.85
N ASN A 130 3.15 -36.61 -23.35
CA ASN A 130 2.22 -37.72 -23.55
C ASN A 130 1.93 -37.95 -25.04
N ALA A 131 1.79 -36.88 -25.84
CA ALA A 131 1.57 -36.98 -27.27
C ALA A 131 2.79 -37.48 -28.05
N THR A 132 4.00 -37.02 -27.71
CA THR A 132 5.22 -37.37 -28.46
C THR A 132 5.83 -38.71 -28.03
N ALA A 133 5.72 -39.05 -26.75
CA ALA A 133 6.32 -40.26 -26.17
C ALA A 133 5.30 -41.40 -26.00
N ALA A 134 4.05 -41.20 -26.43
CA ALA A 134 2.92 -42.11 -26.15
C ALA A 134 2.82 -42.49 -24.66
N ALA A 135 3.24 -41.58 -23.78
CA ALA A 135 3.20 -41.77 -22.35
C ALA A 135 1.79 -41.47 -21.82
N SER A 136 1.46 -42.03 -20.65
CA SER A 136 0.20 -41.78 -19.94
C SER A 136 0.47 -41.20 -18.56
N ILE A 137 1.26 -40.12 -18.52
CA ILE A 137 1.55 -39.40 -17.28
C ILE A 137 0.27 -38.68 -16.84
N VAL A 138 -0.13 -38.93 -15.60
CA VAL A 138 -1.32 -38.31 -15.00
C VAL A 138 -1.02 -36.84 -14.68
N PRO A 139 -1.88 -35.89 -15.09
CA PRO A 139 -1.70 -34.48 -14.76
C PRO A 139 -1.92 -34.23 -13.27
N ILE A 140 -1.29 -33.17 -12.76
CA ILE A 140 -1.57 -32.66 -11.42
C ILE A 140 -2.99 -32.07 -11.45
N PRO A 141 -3.86 -32.41 -10.48
CA PRO A 141 -5.19 -31.81 -10.39
C PRO A 141 -5.10 -30.28 -10.30
N TRP A 142 -5.92 -29.58 -11.10
CA TRP A 142 -5.87 -28.13 -11.21
C TRP A 142 -6.19 -27.44 -9.89
N GLU A 143 -7.06 -28.05 -9.08
CA GLU A 143 -7.39 -27.61 -7.72
C GLU A 143 -6.17 -27.57 -6.80
N HIS A 144 -5.22 -28.50 -6.97
CA HIS A 144 -3.99 -28.51 -6.16
C HIS A 144 -3.05 -27.39 -6.60
N LEU A 145 -2.94 -27.14 -7.92
CA LEU A 145 -2.16 -26.02 -8.46
C LEU A 145 -2.74 -24.67 -8.04
N LEU A 146 -4.07 -24.52 -8.09
CA LEU A 146 -4.78 -23.33 -7.64
C LEU A 146 -4.65 -23.14 -6.12
N GLY A 147 -4.79 -24.20 -5.33
CA GLY A 147 -4.61 -24.14 -3.88
C GLY A 147 -3.20 -23.72 -3.49
N PHE A 148 -2.18 -24.28 -4.15
CA PHE A 148 -0.79 -23.92 -3.93
C PHE A 148 -0.49 -22.47 -4.38
N ALA A 149 -0.99 -22.06 -5.55
CA ALA A 149 -0.88 -20.68 -6.04
C ALA A 149 -1.55 -19.69 -5.08
N GLY A 150 -2.75 -20.02 -4.61
CA GLY A 150 -3.51 -19.22 -3.65
C GLY A 150 -2.78 -19.08 -2.32
N LEU A 151 -2.21 -20.17 -1.80
CA LEU A 151 -1.39 -20.14 -0.58
C LEU A 151 -0.14 -19.26 -0.78
N TRP A 152 0.54 -19.40 -1.92
CA TRP A 152 1.70 -18.58 -2.26
C TRP A 152 1.35 -17.09 -2.32
N LEU A 153 0.27 -16.73 -3.02
CA LEU A 153 -0.22 -15.36 -3.11
C LEU A 153 -0.77 -14.82 -1.79
N ALA A 154 -1.32 -15.67 -0.92
CA ALA A 154 -1.76 -15.24 0.41
C ALA A 154 -0.56 -14.89 1.32
N ILE A 155 0.48 -15.72 1.30
CA ILE A 155 1.70 -15.50 2.09
C ILE A 155 2.50 -14.32 1.55
N TYR A 156 2.66 -14.24 0.23
CA TYR A 156 3.59 -13.30 -0.41
C TYR A 156 2.89 -12.12 -1.12
N GLY A 157 1.77 -12.38 -1.79
CA GLY A 157 1.08 -11.40 -2.64
C GLY A 157 0.08 -10.48 -1.93
N GLY A 158 -0.29 -10.71 -0.66
CA GLY A 158 -1.33 -9.86 -0.07
C GLY A 158 -1.88 -10.19 1.32
N GLY A 159 -1.14 -10.85 2.21
CA GLY A 159 -1.60 -11.09 3.59
C GLY A 159 -2.03 -9.82 4.34
N HIS A 160 -1.44 -8.66 4.01
CA HIS A 160 -1.85 -7.34 4.54
C HIS A 160 -3.11 -6.77 3.87
N THR A 161 -3.35 -7.09 2.60
CA THR A 161 -4.56 -6.69 1.86
C THR A 161 -5.79 -7.36 2.46
N ILE A 162 -5.73 -8.67 2.73
CA ILE A 162 -6.82 -9.41 3.38
C ILE A 162 -7.09 -8.87 4.80
N LYS A 163 -6.03 -8.59 5.58
CA LYS A 163 -6.18 -7.95 6.89
C LYS A 163 -6.85 -6.57 6.81
N SER A 164 -6.51 -5.75 5.81
CA SER A 164 -7.11 -4.42 5.64
C SER A 164 -8.59 -4.46 5.21
N VAL A 165 -8.99 -5.53 4.51
CA VAL A 165 -10.39 -5.76 4.10
C VAL A 165 -11.22 -6.31 5.27
N LEU A 166 -10.65 -7.21 6.09
CA LEU A 166 -11.32 -7.77 7.27
C LEU A 166 -11.33 -6.83 8.48
N ALA A 167 -10.45 -5.82 8.51
CA ALA A 167 -10.42 -4.79 9.56
C ALA A 167 -11.36 -3.61 9.28
N ARG A 168 -12.21 -3.70 8.24
CA ARG A 168 -13.35 -2.81 8.00
C ARG A 168 -14.62 -3.43 8.54
#